data_AF-A0A662VGB6-F1
#
_entry.id   AF-A0A662VGB6-F1
#
_cell.length_a   1.000
_cell.length_b   1.000
_cell.length_c   1.000
_cell.angle_alpha   90.00
_cell.angle_beta   90.00
_cell.angle_gamma   90.00
#
_symmetry.space_group_name_H-M   'P 1'
#
loop_
_entity.id
_entity.type
_entity.pdbx_description
1 polymer ?
#
loop_
_entity_poly.entity_id
_entity_poly.type
_entity_poly.pdbx_seq_one_letter_code
_entity_poly.pdbx_strand_id
1 'polypeptide(L)'
;MNVVLVDCLARGSGKRYSTIDVIGPGPRLILSILKRYSIEAELYTFEDVVKRPNILRYFSTLMVSAMSSDIKASLRILKLWSKYSKRKTISIIGGPIAVEYEKLLRMGYNLVVYGEAEKTLEDLVKKGVFENRAISELVRDIKGIAYRENSRIIFNGSRKWLTRHELSMYKPDVDSITRYELYWAARVYVEVVSGWSKLRRPTIVTISNKQCIKCNICTTGPLEKRILCPIQIPPGCGYCTVPAIFGPARSRSKEVIYQEAKELVN
;
A
#
# COMPACT_ATOMS: atom_id res chain seq x y z
N MET A 1 13.39 16.86 -6.10
CA MET A 1 12.57 16.49 -4.92
C MET A 1 12.68 14.99 -4.81
N ASN A 2 13.21 14.47 -3.71
CA ASN A 2 13.81 13.14 -3.73
C ASN A 2 13.11 12.26 -2.71
N VAL A 3 12.39 11.26 -3.23
CA VAL A 3 11.63 10.28 -2.46
C VAL A 3 12.47 9.02 -2.29
N VAL A 4 12.56 8.53 -1.05
CA VAL A 4 12.99 7.16 -0.81
C VAL A 4 11.76 6.28 -0.60
N LEU A 5 11.58 5.30 -1.47
CA LEU A 5 10.59 4.24 -1.30
C LEU A 5 11.29 3.02 -0.70
N VAL A 6 10.87 2.60 0.49
CA VAL A 6 11.43 1.44 1.18
C VAL A 6 10.46 0.28 1.15
N ASP A 7 10.88 -0.83 0.53
CA ASP A 7 10.13 -2.08 0.53
C ASP A 7 10.41 -2.87 1.82
N CYS A 8 9.42 -2.91 2.71
CA CYS A 8 9.46 -3.69 3.94
C CYS A 8 8.64 -4.98 3.86
N LEU A 9 8.14 -5.36 2.68
CA LEU A 9 7.27 -6.52 2.53
C LEU A 9 7.98 -7.81 2.93
N ALA A 10 7.25 -8.64 3.70
CA ALA A 10 7.67 -9.97 4.14
C ALA A 10 8.89 -9.99 5.09
N ARG A 11 9.21 -8.88 5.75
CA ARG A 11 10.35 -8.80 6.69
C ARG A 11 10.02 -9.10 8.14
N GLY A 12 8.74 -9.09 8.51
CA GLY A 12 8.30 -9.35 9.88
C GLY A 12 8.95 -8.38 10.88
N SER A 13 9.79 -8.92 11.76
CA SER A 13 10.61 -8.15 12.71
C SER A 13 11.97 -7.69 12.16
N GLY A 14 12.21 -7.84 10.86
CA GLY A 14 13.50 -7.60 10.21
C GLY A 14 14.43 -8.82 10.22
N LYS A 15 13.88 -10.02 10.47
CA LYS A 15 14.59 -11.31 10.48
C LYS A 15 13.85 -12.41 9.70
N ARG A 16 12.76 -12.07 9.02
CA ARG A 16 12.00 -13.05 8.25
C ARG A 16 12.68 -13.22 6.90
N TYR A 17 13.28 -14.39 6.69
CA TYR A 17 13.99 -14.75 5.45
C TYR A 17 13.16 -15.61 4.49
N SER A 18 11.90 -15.91 4.82
CA SER A 18 10.99 -16.57 3.88
C SER A 18 10.62 -15.62 2.76
N THR A 19 10.56 -16.10 1.51
CA THR A 19 10.14 -15.34 0.31
C THR A 19 10.97 -14.09 0.03
N ILE A 20 12.25 -14.06 0.44
CA ILE A 20 13.18 -12.96 0.09
C ILE A 20 13.45 -12.89 -1.42
N ASP A 21 13.23 -14.00 -2.11
CA ASP A 21 13.35 -14.18 -3.54
C ASP A 21 12.11 -13.72 -4.31
N VAL A 22 11.12 -13.09 -3.66
CA VAL A 22 9.91 -12.59 -4.33
C VAL A 22 9.95 -11.08 -4.46
N ILE A 23 9.84 -10.58 -5.69
CA ILE A 23 9.71 -9.15 -5.99
C ILE A 23 8.27 -8.87 -6.38
N GLY A 24 7.54 -8.19 -5.51
CA GLY A 24 6.15 -7.83 -5.73
C GLY A 24 5.95 -6.65 -6.71
N PRO A 25 4.75 -6.49 -7.27
CA PRO A 25 4.43 -5.37 -8.18
C PRO A 25 4.18 -4.05 -7.45
N GLY A 26 3.77 -4.08 -6.17
CA GLY A 26 3.33 -2.89 -5.43
C GLY A 26 4.36 -1.74 -5.41
N PRO A 27 5.56 -1.92 -4.83
CA PRO A 27 6.59 -0.87 -4.83
C PRO A 27 7.00 -0.41 -6.24
N ARG A 28 7.08 -1.34 -7.20
CA ARG A 28 7.38 -1.05 -8.62
C ARG A 28 6.31 -0.14 -9.24
N LEU A 29 5.04 -0.35 -8.91
CA LEU A 29 3.92 0.47 -9.35
C LEU A 29 3.98 1.88 -8.78
N ILE A 30 4.25 2.01 -7.47
CA ILE A 30 4.42 3.31 -6.81
C ILE A 30 5.54 4.11 -7.47
N LEU A 31 6.67 3.45 -7.76
CA LEU A 31 7.80 4.10 -8.40
C LEU A 31 7.42 4.64 -9.80
N SER A 32 6.73 3.84 -10.60
CA SER A 32 6.22 4.25 -11.92
C SER A 32 5.29 5.47 -11.85
N ILE A 33 4.40 5.51 -10.85
CA ILE A 33 3.51 6.66 -10.63
C ILE A 33 4.33 7.91 -10.31
N LEU A 34 5.30 7.83 -9.39
CA LEU A 34 6.15 8.97 -9.05
C LEU A 34 6.94 9.47 -10.28
N LYS A 35 7.54 8.56 -11.06
CA LYS A 35 8.26 8.89 -12.30
C LYS A 35 7.37 9.61 -13.31
N ARG A 36 6.12 9.18 -13.49
CA ARG A 36 5.14 9.82 -14.40
C ARG A 36 4.91 11.30 -14.08
N TYR A 37 5.00 11.68 -12.80
CA TYR A 37 4.87 13.07 -12.36
C TYR A 37 6.21 13.77 -12.17
N SER A 38 7.28 13.26 -12.78
CA SER A 38 8.64 13.83 -12.70
C SER A 38 9.17 13.96 -11.27
N ILE A 39 8.75 13.07 -10.36
CA ILE A 39 9.28 13.00 -9.00
C ILE A 39 10.48 12.04 -9.00
N GLU A 40 11.64 12.53 -8.57
CA GLU A 40 12.81 11.69 -8.37
C GLU A 40 12.56 10.74 -7.20
N ALA A 41 12.55 9.45 -7.49
CA ALA A 41 12.28 8.43 -6.50
C ALA A 41 13.26 7.26 -6.66
N GLU A 42 13.76 6.77 -5.53
CA GLU A 42 14.63 5.60 -5.48
C GLU A 42 14.01 4.53 -4.60
N LEU A 43 14.06 3.29 -5.09
CA LEU A 43 13.59 2.11 -4.38
C LEU A 43 14.76 1.45 -3.66
N TYR A 44 14.58 1.20 -2.36
CA TYR A 44 15.51 0.44 -1.54
C TYR A 44 14.77 -0.67 -0.79
N THR A 45 15.46 -1.80 -0.58
CA THR A 45 14.96 -2.83 0.33
C THR A 45 15.14 -2.41 1.78
N PHE A 46 14.40 -3.05 2.68
CA PHE A 46 14.64 -2.92 4.12
C PHE A 46 16.11 -3.17 4.49
N GLU A 47 16.73 -4.22 3.92
CA GLU A 47 18.11 -4.59 4.17
C GLU A 47 19.09 -3.48 3.76
N ASP A 48 18.89 -2.87 2.60
CA ASP A 48 19.74 -1.78 2.12
C ASP A 48 19.79 -0.61 3.11
N VAL A 49 18.61 -0.17 3.56
CA VAL A 49 18.49 0.95 4.48
C VAL A 49 19.07 0.62 5.85
N VAL A 50 18.85 -0.61 6.33
CA VAL A 50 19.39 -1.05 7.63
C VAL A 50 20.91 -1.19 7.61
N LYS A 51 21.48 -1.74 6.53
CA LYS A 51 22.93 -1.88 6.35
C LYS A 51 23.59 -0.50 6.14
N ARG A 52 22.92 0.41 5.42
CA ARG A 52 23.47 1.73 5.02
C ARG A 52 22.51 2.88 5.33
N PRO A 53 22.19 3.17 6.60
CA PRO A 53 21.16 4.16 6.95
C PRO A 53 21.52 5.60 6.54
N ASN A 54 22.80 5.87 6.29
CA ASN A 54 23.28 7.16 5.83
C ASN A 54 22.66 7.60 4.49
N ILE A 55 22.20 6.68 3.64
CA ILE A 55 21.54 7.02 2.36
C ILE A 55 20.29 7.90 2.58
N LEU A 56 19.62 7.76 3.72
CA LEU A 56 18.41 8.52 4.04
C LEU A 56 18.65 10.04 4.13
N ARG A 57 19.90 10.49 4.25
CA ARG A 57 20.25 11.92 4.30
C ARG A 57 19.95 12.66 2.99
N TYR A 58 19.91 11.95 1.87
CA TYR A 58 19.76 12.52 0.53
C TYR A 58 18.29 12.73 0.13
N PHE A 59 17.37 12.20 0.91
CA PHE A 59 15.94 12.22 0.62
C PHE A 59 15.19 13.17 1.56
N SER A 60 14.17 13.81 1.04
CA SER A 60 13.26 14.67 1.80
C SER A 60 11.98 13.95 2.22
N THR A 61 11.55 12.98 1.43
CA THR A 61 10.32 12.21 1.65
C THR A 61 10.63 10.74 1.86
N LEU A 62 10.02 10.13 2.89
CA LEU A 62 10.01 8.69 3.09
C LEU A 62 8.66 8.11 2.65
N MET A 63 8.68 7.06 1.84
CA MET A 63 7.55 6.19 1.58
C MET A 63 7.91 4.75 2.00
N VAL A 64 6.97 4.04 2.65
CA VAL A 64 7.16 2.66 3.08
C VAL A 64 6.02 1.78 2.59
N SER A 65 6.35 0.64 2.00
CA SER A 65 5.39 -0.43 1.67
C SER A 65 5.55 -1.58 2.66
N ALA A 66 4.48 -2.00 3.35
CA ALA A 66 4.56 -3.08 4.34
C ALA A 66 3.24 -3.86 4.50
N MET A 67 3.31 -5.07 5.05
CA MET A 67 2.15 -5.81 5.57
C MET A 67 2.00 -5.63 7.08
N SER A 68 0.85 -5.98 7.66
CA SER A 68 0.64 -5.97 9.12
C SER A 68 1.70 -6.74 9.91
N SER A 69 2.21 -7.86 9.36
CA SER A 69 3.31 -8.61 9.99
C SER A 69 4.61 -7.82 10.09
N ASP A 70 4.79 -6.81 9.23
CA ASP A 70 6.05 -6.08 9.03
C ASP A 70 6.12 -4.80 9.88
N ILE A 71 5.21 -4.62 10.84
CA ILE A 71 5.10 -3.40 11.65
C ILE A 71 6.39 -3.05 12.42
N LYS A 72 7.14 -4.06 12.86
CA LYS A 72 8.42 -3.86 13.55
C LYS A 72 9.50 -3.40 12.56
N ALA A 73 9.52 -3.96 11.34
CA ALA A 73 10.41 -3.53 10.28
C ALA A 73 10.11 -2.08 9.85
N SER A 74 8.84 -1.75 9.62
CA SER A 74 8.44 -0.38 9.27
C SER A 74 8.78 0.64 10.37
N LEU A 75 8.57 0.30 11.65
CA LEU A 75 8.99 1.14 12.78
C LEU A 75 10.50 1.38 12.79
N ARG A 76 11.29 0.35 12.49
CA ARG A 76 12.76 0.49 12.43
C ARG A 76 13.16 1.46 11.34
N ILE A 77 12.54 1.37 10.16
CA ILE A 77 12.78 2.33 9.06
C ILE A 77 12.37 3.74 9.48
N LEU A 78 11.21 3.93 10.12
CA LEU A 78 10.79 5.24 10.60
C LEU A 78 11.77 5.84 11.63
N LYS A 79 12.32 5.03 12.54
CA LYS A 79 13.35 5.46 13.50
C LYS A 79 14.65 5.84 12.79
N LEU A 80 15.10 5.05 11.82
CA LEU A 80 16.28 5.37 11.02
C LEU A 80 16.07 6.66 10.22
N TRP A 81 14.90 6.82 9.60
CA TRP A 81 14.50 8.07 8.94
C TRP A 81 14.60 9.25 9.89
N SER A 82 14.04 9.12 11.09
CA SER A 82 14.11 10.17 12.11
C SER A 82 15.56 10.48 12.54
N LYS A 83 16.45 9.49 12.57
CA LYS A 83 17.83 9.70 12.98
C LYS A 83 18.72 10.29 11.87
N TYR A 84 18.54 9.87 10.62
CA TYR A 84 19.51 10.11 9.55
C TYR A 84 19.07 11.13 8.50
N SER A 85 17.77 11.37 8.32
CA SER A 85 17.32 12.37 7.35
C SER A 85 17.50 13.79 7.90
N LYS A 86 18.12 14.66 7.10
CA LYS A 86 18.40 16.06 7.45
C LYS A 86 17.33 17.03 6.95
N ARG A 87 16.52 16.63 5.97
CA ARG A 87 15.57 17.50 5.24
C ARG A 87 14.16 16.90 5.19
N LYS A 88 13.70 16.33 6.30
CA LYS A 88 12.40 15.61 6.37
C LYS A 88 11.24 16.55 6.06
N THR A 89 10.48 16.23 5.02
CA THR A 89 9.17 16.84 4.72
C THR A 89 8.06 15.96 5.25
N ILE A 90 7.98 14.71 4.78
CA ILE A 90 6.87 13.80 5.08
C ILE A 90 7.32 12.34 5.11
N SER A 91 6.66 11.55 5.96
CA SER A 91 6.72 10.09 5.98
C SER A 91 5.34 9.51 5.69
N ILE A 92 5.29 8.65 4.68
CA ILE A 92 4.08 8.00 4.18
C ILE A 92 4.25 6.49 4.30
N ILE A 93 3.21 5.78 4.71
CA ILE A 93 3.17 4.32 4.70
C ILE A 93 1.91 3.80 4.01
N GLY A 94 2.05 2.71 3.25
CA GLY A 94 0.96 2.03 2.58
C GLY A 94 1.18 0.53 2.47
N GLY A 95 0.32 -0.12 1.69
CA GLY A 95 0.22 -1.57 1.61
C GLY A 95 -0.79 -2.13 2.62
N PRO A 96 -0.91 -3.47 2.74
CA PRO A 96 -1.91 -4.10 3.59
C PRO A 96 -1.84 -3.68 5.07
N ILE A 97 -0.69 -3.20 5.55
CA ILE A 97 -0.51 -2.66 6.91
C ILE A 97 -1.46 -1.48 7.22
N ALA A 98 -1.99 -0.80 6.20
CA ALA A 98 -2.83 0.38 6.35
C ALA A 98 -4.12 0.15 7.15
N VAL A 99 -4.56 -1.10 7.35
CA VAL A 99 -5.66 -1.41 8.28
C VAL A 99 -5.37 -1.00 9.73
N GLU A 100 -4.10 -0.92 10.09
CA GLU A 100 -3.63 -0.45 11.41
C GLU A 100 -3.32 1.05 11.40
N TYR A 101 -3.97 1.86 10.54
CA TYR A 101 -3.63 3.27 10.33
C TYR A 101 -3.51 4.07 11.63
N GLU A 102 -4.39 3.86 12.62
CA GLU A 102 -4.32 4.58 13.89
C GLU A 102 -2.99 4.33 14.62
N LYS A 103 -2.56 3.06 14.64
CA LYS A 103 -1.31 2.64 15.26
C LYS A 103 -0.10 3.18 14.51
N LEU A 104 -0.13 3.15 13.17
CA LEU A 104 0.92 3.71 12.32
C LEU A 104 1.09 5.21 12.52
N LEU A 105 0.00 5.96 12.63
CA LEU A 105 0.04 7.40 12.90
C LEU A 105 0.54 7.69 14.33
N ARG A 106 0.15 6.87 15.33
CA ARG A 106 0.70 6.98 16.70
C ARG A 106 2.19 6.64 16.77
N MET A 107 2.68 5.74 15.91
CA MET A 107 4.10 5.41 15.79
C MET A 107 4.93 6.58 15.21
N GLY A 108 4.29 7.53 14.52
CA GLY A 108 4.91 8.76 14.04
C GLY A 108 4.94 8.93 12.52
N TYR A 109 4.27 8.07 11.74
CA TYR A 109 4.05 8.36 10.33
C TYR A 109 3.15 9.60 10.17
N ASN A 110 3.39 10.40 9.15
CA ASN A 110 2.59 11.60 8.89
C ASN A 110 1.28 11.26 8.16
N LEU A 111 1.34 10.29 7.24
CA LEU A 111 0.22 9.90 6.39
C LEU A 111 0.23 8.39 6.14
N VAL A 112 -0.96 7.79 6.14
CA VAL A 112 -1.19 6.39 5.80
C VAL A 112 -2.08 6.34 4.56
N VAL A 113 -1.66 5.64 3.51
CA VAL A 113 -2.48 5.38 2.32
C VAL A 113 -3.28 4.10 2.55
N TYR A 114 -4.61 4.22 2.59
CA TYR A 114 -5.55 3.14 2.86
C TYR A 114 -6.23 2.65 1.57
N GLY A 115 -6.05 1.37 1.25
CA GLY A 115 -6.60 0.75 0.05
C GLY A 115 -5.63 0.79 -1.13
N GLU A 116 -6.19 0.91 -2.32
CA GLU A 116 -5.44 1.10 -3.57
C GLU A 116 -4.78 2.48 -3.59
N ALA A 117 -3.47 2.49 -3.84
CA ALA A 117 -2.65 3.68 -3.68
C ALA A 117 -2.65 4.56 -4.94
N GLU A 118 -3.04 4.04 -6.09
CA GLU A 118 -2.69 4.59 -7.40
C GLU A 118 -3.24 6.00 -7.58
N LYS A 119 -4.57 6.15 -7.60
CA LYS A 119 -5.21 7.48 -7.70
C LYS A 119 -4.98 8.33 -6.46
N THR A 120 -4.88 7.72 -5.29
CA THR A 120 -4.61 8.46 -4.04
C THR A 120 -3.27 9.16 -4.12
N LEU A 121 -2.24 8.47 -4.61
CA LEU A 121 -0.91 9.03 -4.80
C LEU A 121 -0.92 10.13 -5.87
N GLU A 122 -1.63 9.96 -6.97
CA GLU A 122 -1.80 11.02 -7.98
C GLU A 122 -2.39 12.30 -7.38
N ASP A 123 -3.41 12.17 -6.52
CA ASP A 123 -4.02 13.32 -5.86
C ASP A 123 -3.07 13.96 -4.85
N LEU A 124 -2.30 13.17 -4.08
CA LEU A 124 -1.27 13.67 -3.17
C LEU A 124 -0.18 14.44 -3.91
N VAL A 125 0.28 13.93 -5.06
CA VAL A 125 1.24 14.61 -5.92
C VAL A 125 0.68 15.95 -6.41
N LYS A 126 -0.52 15.94 -7.01
CA LYS A 126 -1.16 17.14 -7.58
C LYS A 126 -1.43 18.23 -6.55
N LYS A 127 -1.64 17.85 -5.28
CA LYS A 127 -1.84 18.77 -4.16
C LYS A 127 -0.54 19.28 -3.54
N GLY A 128 0.63 18.89 -4.07
CA GLY A 128 1.92 19.36 -3.59
C GLY A 128 2.32 18.83 -2.20
N VAL A 129 1.80 17.66 -1.80
CA VAL A 129 2.03 17.09 -0.45
C VAL A 129 3.52 16.84 -0.17
N PHE A 130 4.32 16.59 -1.20
CA PHE A 130 5.76 16.37 -1.06
C PHE A 130 6.56 17.65 -0.83
N GLU A 131 5.99 18.81 -1.18
CA GLU A 131 6.65 20.12 -1.16
C GLU A 131 6.27 20.94 0.08
N ASN A 132 5.11 20.66 0.67
CA ASN A 132 4.55 21.47 1.74
C ASN A 132 4.57 20.74 3.10
N ARG A 133 4.85 21.49 4.17
CA ARG A 133 4.80 20.98 5.55
C ARG A 133 3.39 20.98 6.14
N ALA A 134 2.48 21.81 5.61
CA ALA A 134 1.10 21.93 6.07
C ALA A 134 0.21 20.84 5.43
N ILE A 135 0.49 19.58 5.75
CA ILE A 135 -0.17 18.41 5.14
C ILE A 135 -1.69 18.43 5.38
N SER A 136 -2.12 18.82 6.59
CA SER A 136 -3.51 18.67 7.03
C SER A 136 -4.52 19.45 6.21
N GLU A 137 -4.17 20.63 5.67
CA GLU A 137 -5.06 21.44 4.84
C GLU A 137 -5.14 20.91 3.41
N LEU A 138 -4.01 20.48 2.86
CA LEU A 138 -3.90 20.00 1.48
C LEU A 138 -4.65 18.69 1.23
N VAL A 139 -4.81 17.87 2.27
CA VAL A 139 -5.29 16.49 2.12
C VAL A 139 -6.71 16.25 2.63
N ARG A 140 -7.42 17.28 3.13
CA ARG A 140 -8.76 17.11 3.75
C ARG A 140 -9.80 16.45 2.85
N ASP A 141 -9.71 16.69 1.54
CA ASP A 141 -10.64 16.20 0.53
C ASP A 141 -10.19 14.88 -0.13
N ILE A 142 -8.98 14.41 0.14
CA ILE A 142 -8.43 13.22 -0.49
C ILE A 142 -8.96 11.96 0.21
N LYS A 143 -9.68 11.10 -0.52
CA LYS A 143 -10.12 9.78 -0.03
C LYS A 143 -8.99 8.76 -0.09
N GLY A 144 -9.09 7.73 0.75
CA GLY A 144 -8.12 6.64 0.80
C GLY A 144 -6.86 6.98 1.60
N ILE A 145 -6.96 7.91 2.56
CA ILE A 145 -5.86 8.26 3.47
C ILE A 145 -6.34 8.40 4.90
N ALA A 146 -5.42 8.18 5.83
CA ALA A 146 -5.52 8.64 7.20
C ALA A 146 -4.28 9.49 7.55
N TYR A 147 -4.48 10.53 8.35
CA TYR A 147 -3.41 11.42 8.78
C TYR A 147 -3.70 11.96 10.17
N ARG A 148 -2.72 12.66 10.75
CA ARG A 148 -2.86 13.30 12.04
C ARG A 148 -3.04 14.81 11.86
N GLU A 149 -4.07 15.35 12.49
CA GLU A 149 -4.29 16.79 12.63
C GLU A 149 -4.31 17.12 14.12
N ASN A 150 -3.34 17.91 14.57
CA ASN A 150 -3.11 18.19 15.99
C ASN A 150 -2.93 16.90 16.81
N SER A 151 -3.85 16.61 17.74
CA SER A 151 -3.90 15.39 18.55
C SER A 151 -4.89 14.34 18.02
N ARG A 152 -5.61 14.62 16.93
CA ARG A 152 -6.65 13.76 16.38
C ARG A 152 -6.16 13.00 15.16
N ILE A 153 -6.64 11.77 15.04
CA ILE A 153 -6.45 10.95 13.85
C ILE A 153 -7.67 11.15 12.98
N ILE A 154 -7.44 11.59 11.74
CA ILE A 154 -8.48 11.82 10.74
C ILE A 154 -8.37 10.71 9.70
N PHE A 155 -9.47 10.01 9.45
CA PHE A 155 -9.60 9.09 8.34
C PHE A 155 -10.62 9.66 7.36
N ASN A 156 -10.18 9.94 6.13
CA ASN A 156 -11.05 10.56 5.13
C ASN A 156 -12.04 9.59 4.49
N GLY A 157 -12.05 8.33 4.94
CA GLY A 157 -12.85 7.26 4.33
C GLY A 157 -12.14 6.55 3.20
N SER A 158 -12.62 5.37 2.85
CA SER A 158 -12.09 4.59 1.73
C SER A 158 -12.36 5.28 0.40
N ARG A 159 -11.44 5.08 -0.55
CA ARG A 159 -11.66 5.44 -1.95
C ARG A 159 -12.49 4.35 -2.64
N LYS A 160 -13.26 4.72 -3.66
CA LYS A 160 -13.86 3.75 -4.58
C LYS A 160 -12.75 2.95 -5.27
N TRP A 161 -12.91 1.63 -5.31
CA TRP A 161 -11.97 0.77 -6.01
C TRP A 161 -11.84 1.14 -7.49
N LEU A 162 -10.63 0.99 -8.01
CA LEU A 162 -10.31 1.21 -9.41
C LEU A 162 -11.16 0.31 -10.32
N THR A 163 -11.57 0.82 -11.46
CA THR A 163 -12.17 -0.02 -12.51
C THR A 163 -11.10 -0.88 -13.19
N ARG A 164 -11.53 -1.90 -13.96
CA ARG A 164 -10.61 -2.71 -14.78
C ARG A 164 -9.79 -1.85 -15.75
N HIS A 165 -10.44 -0.84 -16.33
CA HIS A 165 -9.79 0.12 -17.22
C HIS A 165 -8.71 0.90 -16.46
N GLU A 166 -9.06 1.44 -15.29
CA GLU A 166 -8.11 2.21 -14.47
C GLU A 166 -6.92 1.39 -13.98
N LEU A 167 -7.14 0.15 -13.51
CA LEU A 167 -6.06 -0.77 -13.12
C LEU A 167 -5.07 -1.02 -14.27
N SER A 168 -5.56 -1.02 -15.51
CA SER A 168 -4.74 -1.27 -16.70
C SER A 168 -3.92 -0.03 -17.11
N MET A 169 -4.25 1.16 -16.60
CA MET A 169 -3.49 2.40 -16.87
C MET A 169 -2.21 2.53 -16.02
N TYR A 170 -2.11 1.75 -14.94
CA TYR A 170 -0.94 1.75 -14.06
C TYR A 170 -0.04 0.55 -14.40
N LYS A 171 1.20 0.85 -14.78
CA LYS A 171 2.20 -0.13 -15.19
C LYS A 171 3.35 -0.12 -14.20
N PRO A 172 3.67 -1.26 -13.54
CA PRO A 172 4.86 -1.37 -12.70
C PRO A 172 6.15 -0.99 -13.43
N ASP A 173 7.09 -0.37 -12.71
CA ASP A 173 8.42 -0.10 -13.23
C ASP A 173 9.23 -1.40 -13.32
N VAL A 174 9.50 -1.86 -14.53
CA VAL A 174 10.21 -3.12 -14.77
C VAL A 174 11.69 -3.04 -14.36
N ASP A 175 12.36 -1.93 -14.65
CA ASP A 175 13.80 -1.76 -14.37
C ASP A 175 14.12 -1.76 -12.88
N SER A 176 13.15 -1.36 -12.03
CA SER A 176 13.34 -1.31 -10.58
C SER A 176 13.64 -2.65 -9.93
N ILE A 177 13.41 -3.78 -10.60
CA ILE A 177 13.80 -5.09 -10.08
C ILE A 177 15.30 -5.16 -9.81
N THR A 178 16.13 -4.44 -10.58
CA THR A 178 17.60 -4.40 -10.43
C THR A 178 18.05 -3.79 -9.11
N ARG A 179 17.15 -3.13 -8.37
CA ARG A 179 17.41 -2.58 -7.03
C ARG A 179 17.43 -3.65 -5.94
N TYR A 180 16.95 -4.85 -6.24
CA TYR A 180 16.95 -5.97 -5.30
C TYR A 180 18.24 -6.79 -5.47
N GLU A 181 18.98 -7.02 -4.39
CA GLU A 181 20.29 -7.72 -4.41
C GLU A 181 20.27 -9.07 -5.15
N LEU A 182 19.17 -9.81 -5.04
CA LEU A 182 18.99 -11.15 -5.62
C LEU A 182 18.11 -11.15 -6.87
N TYR A 183 17.95 -10.02 -7.58
CA TYR A 183 17.02 -9.91 -8.71
C TYR A 183 17.24 -10.99 -9.80
N TRP A 184 18.51 -11.38 -10.03
CA TRP A 184 18.92 -12.38 -11.02
C TRP A 184 18.39 -13.80 -10.74
N ALA A 185 17.99 -14.11 -9.50
CA ALA A 185 17.38 -15.37 -9.10
C ALA A 185 15.98 -15.18 -8.50
N ALA A 186 15.44 -13.96 -8.52
CA ALA A 186 14.17 -13.65 -7.89
C ALA A 186 13.00 -14.05 -8.79
N ARG A 187 11.93 -14.52 -8.16
CA ARG A 187 10.60 -14.62 -8.76
C ARG A 187 9.96 -13.24 -8.78
N VAL A 188 9.89 -12.64 -9.96
CA VAL A 188 9.19 -11.36 -10.15
C VAL A 188 7.71 -11.61 -10.39
N TYR A 189 6.86 -11.02 -9.55
CA TYR A 189 5.42 -11.24 -9.60
C TYR A 189 4.74 -10.16 -10.45
N VAL A 190 3.95 -10.61 -11.42
CA VAL A 190 3.04 -9.77 -12.22
C VAL A 190 1.63 -9.92 -11.65
N GLU A 191 1.03 -8.81 -11.23
CA GLU A 191 -0.38 -8.82 -10.82
C GLU A 191 -1.26 -8.90 -12.06
N VAL A 192 -2.07 -9.95 -12.15
CA VAL A 192 -3.03 -10.19 -13.24
C VAL A 192 -4.45 -9.77 -12.82
N VAL A 193 -4.77 -9.99 -11.55
CA VAL A 193 -6.07 -9.69 -10.95
C VAL A 193 -5.84 -9.02 -9.60
N SER A 194 -6.48 -7.87 -9.39
CA SER A 194 -6.52 -7.20 -8.10
C SER A 194 -7.85 -7.47 -7.39
N GLY A 195 -7.84 -7.53 -6.06
CA GLY A 195 -9.02 -7.84 -5.24
C GLY A 195 -9.31 -9.34 -5.09
N TRP A 196 -10.47 -9.67 -4.50
CA TRP A 196 -10.79 -11.06 -4.11
C TRP A 196 -12.28 -11.40 -4.38
N SER A 197 -12.59 -12.61 -4.85
CA SER A 197 -13.96 -13.05 -5.22
C SER A 197 -14.81 -13.70 -4.10
N LYS A 198 -14.19 -14.26 -3.05
CA LYS A 198 -14.82 -14.72 -1.80
C LYS A 198 -15.33 -13.55 -0.94
N LEU A 199 -16.59 -13.21 -1.13
CA LEU A 199 -17.32 -12.21 -0.33
C LEU A 199 -18.14 -12.80 0.83
N ARG A 200 -18.01 -14.12 1.06
CA ARG A 200 -18.62 -14.81 2.20
C ARG A 200 -18.16 -14.16 3.51
N ARG A 201 -18.97 -14.29 4.55
CA ARG A 201 -18.72 -13.70 5.87
C ARG A 201 -18.84 -14.73 6.98
N PRO A 202 -18.10 -14.58 8.08
CA PRO A 202 -18.33 -15.39 9.27
C PRO A 202 -19.73 -15.12 9.82
N THR A 203 -20.41 -16.18 10.26
CA THR A 203 -21.70 -16.09 10.97
C THR A 203 -21.51 -15.82 12.46
N ILE A 204 -20.37 -16.25 13.01
CA ILE A 204 -19.94 -16.00 14.39
C ILE A 204 -18.88 -14.89 14.35
N VAL A 205 -19.20 -13.72 14.90
CA VAL A 205 -18.28 -12.59 14.96
C VAL A 205 -17.96 -12.31 16.42
N THR A 206 -16.72 -12.60 16.84
CA THR A 206 -16.29 -12.45 18.24
C THR A 206 -15.70 -11.08 18.55
N ILE A 207 -15.31 -10.31 17.53
CA ILE A 207 -14.50 -9.09 17.68
C ILE A 207 -15.37 -7.81 17.64
N SER A 208 -16.68 -7.94 17.37
CA SER A 208 -17.61 -6.81 17.35
C SER A 208 -18.93 -7.20 17.96
N ASN A 209 -19.65 -6.25 18.58
CA ASN A 209 -21.05 -6.42 19.03
C ASN A 209 -22.04 -6.63 17.86
N LYS A 210 -21.57 -6.97 16.66
CA LYS A 210 -22.37 -7.23 15.47
C LYS A 210 -22.63 -8.74 15.38
N GLN A 211 -23.90 -9.12 15.31
CA GLN A 211 -24.30 -10.52 15.14
C GLN A 211 -24.89 -10.75 13.74
N CYS A 212 -24.49 -11.82 13.06
CA CYS A 212 -25.01 -12.15 11.74
C CYS A 212 -26.53 -12.43 11.78
N ILE A 213 -27.32 -11.63 11.07
CA ILE A 213 -28.78 -11.79 10.93
C ILE A 213 -29.19 -12.85 9.88
N LYS A 214 -28.23 -13.63 9.36
CA LYS A 214 -28.47 -14.70 8.36
C LYS A 214 -29.25 -14.25 7.11
N CYS A 215 -29.06 -13.01 6.66
CA CYS A 215 -29.71 -12.49 5.44
C CYS A 215 -29.28 -13.19 4.13
N ASN A 216 -28.20 -14.00 4.16
CA ASN A 216 -27.67 -14.76 3.01
C ASN A 216 -27.28 -13.94 1.75
N ILE A 217 -27.32 -12.60 1.81
CA ILE A 217 -26.93 -11.72 0.70
C ILE A 217 -25.50 -12.04 0.21
N CYS A 218 -24.57 -12.29 1.13
CA CYS A 218 -23.16 -12.55 0.80
C CYS A 218 -22.87 -13.92 0.17
N THR A 219 -23.85 -14.84 0.15
CA THR A 219 -23.72 -16.19 -0.39
C THR A 219 -24.55 -16.38 -1.65
N THR A 220 -25.83 -15.98 -1.62
CA THR A 220 -26.79 -16.23 -2.70
C THR A 220 -27.20 -14.98 -3.47
N GLY A 221 -27.00 -13.78 -2.90
CA GLY A 221 -27.40 -12.53 -3.55
C GLY A 221 -26.61 -12.23 -4.84
N PRO A 222 -27.02 -11.22 -5.64
CA PRO A 222 -26.23 -10.72 -6.76
C PRO A 222 -24.83 -10.25 -6.34
N LEU A 223 -23.82 -10.41 -7.19
CA LEU A 223 -22.41 -10.10 -6.86
C LEU A 223 -22.22 -8.68 -6.31
N GLU A 224 -22.87 -7.70 -6.93
CA GLU A 224 -22.82 -6.29 -6.51
C GLU A 224 -23.35 -6.07 -5.09
N LYS A 225 -24.40 -6.82 -4.71
CA LYS A 225 -24.98 -6.78 -3.37
C LYS A 225 -24.16 -7.58 -2.36
N ARG A 226 -23.39 -8.61 -2.78
CA ARG A 226 -22.54 -9.42 -1.88
C ARG A 226 -21.46 -8.60 -1.17
N ILE A 227 -21.07 -7.48 -1.74
CA ILE A 227 -20.05 -6.59 -1.16
C ILE A 227 -20.59 -5.90 0.09
N LEU A 228 -21.88 -5.59 0.14
CA LEU A 228 -22.50 -4.83 1.22
C LEU A 228 -23.18 -5.78 2.23
N CYS A 229 -23.00 -5.49 3.50
CA CYS A 229 -23.66 -6.19 4.59
C CYS A 229 -24.59 -5.21 5.32
N PRO A 230 -25.88 -5.53 5.52
CA PRO A 230 -26.82 -4.64 6.22
C PRO A 230 -26.35 -4.23 7.62
N ILE A 231 -25.64 -5.12 8.30
CA ILE A 231 -25.07 -4.92 9.65
C ILE A 231 -23.57 -4.62 9.62
N GLN A 232 -23.02 -4.32 8.44
CA GLN A 232 -21.64 -3.89 8.25
C GLN A 232 -20.58 -4.87 8.79
N ILE A 233 -20.80 -6.18 8.68
CA ILE A 233 -19.73 -7.18 8.84
C ILE A 233 -18.85 -7.09 7.58
N PRO A 234 -17.51 -6.98 7.69
CA PRO A 234 -16.63 -6.91 6.53
C PRO A 234 -16.65 -8.23 5.74
N PRO A 235 -16.56 -8.19 4.39
CA PRO A 235 -16.46 -9.40 3.57
C PRO A 235 -15.14 -10.14 3.84
N GLY A 236 -15.12 -11.45 3.57
CA GLY A 236 -13.94 -12.30 3.71
C GLY A 236 -14.14 -13.46 4.71
N CYS A 237 -13.19 -14.40 4.73
CA CYS A 237 -13.28 -15.59 5.57
C CYS A 237 -13.08 -15.35 7.08
N GLY A 238 -13.10 -14.10 7.55
CA GLY A 238 -12.80 -13.72 8.93
C GLY A 238 -11.31 -13.51 9.23
N TYR A 239 -10.42 -14.07 8.40
CA TYR A 239 -8.96 -13.93 8.57
C TYR A 239 -8.32 -12.99 7.54
N CYS A 240 -8.97 -12.79 6.40
CA CYS A 240 -8.44 -12.01 5.28
C CYS A 240 -9.27 -10.73 5.08
N THR A 241 -8.60 -9.58 5.16
CA THR A 241 -9.20 -8.26 4.96
C THR A 241 -9.14 -7.78 3.50
N VAL A 242 -8.51 -8.55 2.61
CA VAL A 242 -8.35 -8.19 1.18
C VAL A 242 -9.67 -7.79 0.51
N PRO A 243 -10.77 -8.58 0.57
CA PRO A 243 -12.02 -8.17 -0.10
C PRO A 243 -12.65 -6.91 0.51
N ALA A 244 -12.32 -6.55 1.76
CA ALA A 244 -12.81 -5.33 2.38
C ALA A 244 -11.99 -4.09 1.93
N ILE A 245 -10.69 -4.26 1.77
CA ILE A 245 -9.75 -3.17 1.43
C ILE A 245 -9.66 -2.97 -0.09
N PHE A 246 -9.39 -4.06 -0.81
CA PHE A 246 -9.12 -4.09 -2.24
C PHE A 246 -10.33 -4.60 -3.05
N GLY A 247 -11.47 -4.82 -2.40
CA GLY A 247 -12.73 -5.05 -3.11
C GLY A 247 -12.80 -6.34 -3.94
N PRO A 248 -13.72 -6.39 -4.92
CA PRO A 248 -13.93 -7.56 -5.76
C PRO A 248 -12.79 -7.76 -6.74
N ALA A 249 -12.64 -9.02 -7.19
CA ALA A 249 -11.67 -9.39 -8.20
C ALA A 249 -11.89 -8.62 -9.53
N ARG A 250 -10.84 -7.95 -10.01
CA ARG A 250 -10.82 -7.15 -11.23
C ARG A 250 -9.54 -7.46 -12.01
N SER A 251 -9.72 -7.95 -13.23
CA SER A 251 -8.61 -8.29 -14.12
C SER A 251 -8.03 -7.04 -14.78
N ARG A 252 -6.69 -6.99 -14.88
CA ARG A 252 -5.99 -6.09 -15.79
C ARG A 252 -6.16 -6.58 -17.24
N SER A 253 -5.94 -5.70 -18.20
CA SER A 253 -6.01 -6.06 -19.62
C SER A 253 -4.91 -7.05 -20.00
N LYS A 254 -5.20 -7.94 -20.95
CA LYS A 254 -4.26 -8.98 -21.39
C LYS A 254 -3.01 -8.36 -21.99
N GLU A 255 -3.17 -7.27 -22.71
CA GLU A 255 -2.13 -6.55 -23.43
C GLU A 255 -1.13 -5.95 -22.44
N VAL A 256 -1.60 -5.37 -21.33
CA VAL A 256 -0.74 -4.79 -20.30
C VAL A 256 0.01 -5.88 -19.53
N ILE A 257 -0.65 -6.99 -19.22
CA ILE A 257 -0.02 -8.15 -18.55
C ILE A 257 1.08 -8.73 -19.45
N TYR A 258 0.78 -8.95 -20.74
CA TYR A 258 1.72 -9.48 -21.71
C TYR A 258 2.93 -8.57 -21.86
N GLN A 259 2.70 -7.26 -21.97
CA GLN A 259 3.79 -6.30 -22.12
C GLN A 259 4.70 -6.25 -20.89
N GLU A 260 4.15 -6.24 -19.66
CA GLU A 260 4.95 -6.29 -18.44
C GLU A 260 5.77 -7.59 -18.37
N ALA A 261 5.15 -8.74 -18.67
CA ALA A 261 5.86 -10.02 -18.67
C ALA A 261 6.97 -10.07 -19.72
N LYS A 262 6.72 -9.52 -20.92
CA LYS A 262 7.71 -9.44 -22.00
C LYS A 262 8.90 -8.56 -21.61
N GLU A 263 8.64 -7.40 -21.02
CA GLU A 263 9.68 -6.47 -20.56
C GLU A 263 10.51 -7.01 -19.39
N LEU A 264 9.94 -7.89 -18.56
CA LEU A 264 10.67 -8.52 -17.45
C LEU A 264 11.59 -9.68 -17.87
N VAL A 265 11.37 -10.26 -19.05
CA VAL A 265 12.12 -11.44 -19.55
C VAL A 265 13.20 -11.04 -20.56
N ASN A 266 13.08 -9.87 -21.18
CA ASN A 266 14.09 -9.33 -22.11
C ASN A 266 15.13 -8.49 -21.36
#